data_AF-A0A7W5EJZ7-F1
#
_entry.id   AF-A0A7W5EJZ7-F1
#
_cell.length_a   1.000
_cell.length_b   1.000
_cell.length_c   1.000
_cell.angle_alpha   90.00
_cell.angle_beta   90.00
_cell.angle_gamma   90.00
#
_symmetry.space_group_name_H-M   'P 1'
#
loop_
_entity.id
_entity.type
_entity.pdbx_description
1 polymer ?
#
loop_
_entity_poly.entity_id
_entity_poly.type
_entity_poly.pdbx_seq_one_letter_code
_entity_poly.pdbx_strand_id
1 'polypeptide(L)'
;MIARLLFAATCFLVTGSGVAQTSAPDPATLYVVVFQATVNASGRAGQIELSRVIDTRPGATAPMASFIPDQYTAAARTMLLQRTYPTDSKQLLVYTFYDPAQPGRVDISPAASRP
;
A
#
# COMPACT_ATOMS: atom_id res chain seq x y z
N MET A 1 -36.64 3.22 -56.14
CA MET A 1 -35.63 4.29 -56.26
C MET A 1 -35.47 4.96 -54.90
N ILE A 2 -34.23 4.98 -54.37
CA ILE A 2 -33.61 6.07 -53.58
C ILE A 2 -34.17 6.28 -52.16
N ALA A 3 -33.51 5.72 -51.13
CA ALA A 3 -32.57 6.38 -50.19
C ALA A 3 -33.30 6.94 -48.93
N ARG A 4 -32.76 6.97 -47.70
CA ARG A 4 -31.41 7.28 -47.23
C ARG A 4 -31.16 6.67 -45.84
N LEU A 5 -29.93 6.25 -45.62
CA LEU A 5 -29.27 6.03 -44.33
C LEU A 5 -29.44 7.26 -43.42
N LEU A 6 -29.73 7.06 -42.13
CA LEU A 6 -29.48 8.07 -41.09
C LEU A 6 -28.82 7.40 -39.89
N PHE A 7 -27.49 7.46 -39.93
CA PHE A 7 -26.58 7.30 -38.81
C PHE A 7 -26.85 8.43 -37.81
N ALA A 8 -27.24 8.12 -36.57
CA ALA A 8 -27.24 9.08 -35.48
C ALA A 8 -26.30 8.57 -34.39
N ALA A 9 -25.04 9.01 -34.50
CA ALA A 9 -24.04 8.88 -33.47
C ALA A 9 -24.36 9.87 -32.34
N THR A 10 -24.74 9.38 -31.16
CA THR A 10 -24.86 10.22 -29.97
C THR A 10 -23.53 10.23 -29.24
N CYS A 11 -22.88 11.39 -29.30
CA CYS A 11 -21.62 11.71 -28.65
C CYS A 11 -21.69 11.61 -27.11
N PHE A 12 -20.64 10.98 -26.57
CA PHE A 12 -19.84 11.42 -25.42
C PHE A 12 -20.54 12.26 -24.33
N LEU A 13 -20.70 11.65 -23.15
CA LEU A 13 -20.68 12.34 -21.87
C LEU A 13 -19.56 11.72 -21.01
N VAL A 14 -18.39 12.35 -21.07
CA VAL A 14 -17.30 12.20 -20.09
C VAL A 14 -17.34 13.43 -19.21
N THR A 15 -17.60 13.27 -17.91
CA THR A 15 -17.22 14.19 -16.82
C THR A 15 -17.76 13.60 -15.51
N GLY A 16 -16.99 13.31 -14.47
CA GLY A 16 -15.56 13.34 -14.29
C GLY A 16 -15.25 12.51 -13.05
N SER A 17 -14.31 11.58 -13.17
CA SER A 17 -13.69 10.99 -12.00
C SER A 17 -12.82 12.08 -11.40
N GLY A 18 -13.32 12.74 -10.35
CA GLY A 18 -12.48 13.58 -9.51
C GLY A 18 -11.37 12.70 -8.96
N VAL A 19 -10.20 12.73 -9.60
CA VAL A 19 -9.01 12.11 -9.04
C VAL A 19 -8.70 12.94 -7.81
N ALA A 20 -8.91 12.35 -6.63
CA ALA A 20 -8.28 12.87 -5.43
C ALA A 20 -6.78 12.95 -5.77
N GLN A 21 -6.27 14.18 -5.90
CA GLN A 21 -4.84 14.40 -6.02
C GLN A 21 -4.24 14.09 -4.67
N THR A 22 -4.03 12.80 -4.41
CA THR A 22 -3.11 12.35 -3.39
C THR A 22 -1.75 12.82 -3.88
N SER A 23 -1.26 13.95 -3.33
CA SER A 23 0.07 14.49 -3.65
C SER A 23 1.06 13.35 -3.64
N ALA A 24 1.72 13.08 -4.77
CA ALA A 24 2.61 11.93 -4.87
C ALA A 24 3.63 11.96 -3.71
N PRO A 25 3.95 10.80 -3.12
CA PRO A 25 4.97 10.70 -2.09
C PRO A 25 6.27 11.37 -2.54
N ASP A 26 6.86 12.15 -1.65
CA ASP A 26 8.22 12.64 -1.84
C ASP A 26 9.16 11.42 -1.85
N PRO A 27 9.88 11.14 -2.95
CA PRO A 27 10.76 9.98 -3.06
C PRO A 27 11.92 10.00 -2.04
N ALA A 28 12.19 11.12 -1.37
CA ALA A 28 13.16 11.18 -0.28
C ALA A 28 12.57 10.76 1.10
N THR A 29 11.26 10.57 1.19
CA THR A 29 10.58 10.28 2.46
C THR A 29 10.41 8.78 2.67
N LEU A 30 10.83 8.28 3.83
CA LEU A 30 10.65 6.90 4.25
C LEU A 30 9.45 6.81 5.20
N TYR A 31 8.49 5.96 4.86
CA TYR A 31 7.29 5.74 5.65
C TYR A 31 7.39 4.44 6.44
N VAL A 32 6.91 4.43 7.68
CA VAL A 32 6.72 3.18 8.43
C VAL A 32 5.32 2.67 8.16
N VAL A 33 5.25 1.48 7.59
CA VAL A 33 4.00 0.78 7.31
C VAL A 33 3.81 -0.30 8.37
N VAL A 34 2.72 -0.18 9.13
CA VAL A 34 2.41 -1.07 10.25
C VAL A 34 1.34 -2.06 9.82
N PHE A 35 1.68 -3.34 9.89
CA PHE A 35 0.77 -4.44 9.64
C PHE A 35 0.35 -5.10 10.95
N GLN A 36 -0.93 -5.44 11.07
CA GLN A 36 -1.41 -6.35 12.09
C GLN A 36 -1.40 -7.76 11.51
N ALA A 37 -0.70 -8.68 12.18
CA ALA A 37 -0.65 -10.08 11.80
C ALA A 37 -1.26 -10.95 12.90
N THR A 38 -2.14 -11.88 12.52
CA THR A 38 -2.59 -12.96 13.41
C THR A 38 -1.58 -14.10 13.35
N VAL A 39 -1.17 -14.63 14.50
CA VAL A 39 -0.19 -15.71 14.59
C VAL A 39 -0.78 -16.93 15.27
N ASN A 40 -0.52 -18.09 14.69
CA ASN A 40 -0.97 -19.37 15.22
C ASN A 40 0.04 -19.97 16.22
N ALA A 41 -0.32 -21.11 16.81
CA ALA A 41 0.52 -21.78 17.80
C ALA A 41 1.89 -22.26 17.27
N SER A 42 2.07 -22.36 15.94
CA SER A 42 3.36 -22.70 15.31
C SER A 42 4.19 -21.46 14.91
N GLY A 43 3.73 -20.25 15.26
CA GLY A 43 4.44 -19.01 14.96
C GLY A 43 4.25 -18.54 13.52
N ARG A 44 3.32 -19.14 12.76
CA ARG A 44 3.01 -18.72 11.38
C ARG A 44 1.98 -17.60 11.37
N ALA A 45 2.23 -16.59 10.54
CA ALA A 45 1.24 -15.56 10.25
C ALA A 45 0.12 -16.12 9.34
N GLY A 46 -1.12 -15.75 9.65
CA GLY A 46 -2.32 -16.08 8.88
C GLY A 46 -2.87 -14.83 8.18
N GLN A 47 -3.73 -14.09 8.86
CA GLN A 47 -4.27 -12.82 8.38
C GLN A 47 -3.26 -11.69 8.59
N ILE A 48 -3.03 -10.87 7.56
CA ILE A 48 -2.11 -9.72 7.59
C ILE A 48 -2.82 -8.51 6.99
N GLU A 49 -3.04 -7.49 7.81
CA GLU A 49 -3.80 -6.30 7.45
C GLU A 49 -2.98 -5.04 7.66
N LEU A 50 -3.12 -4.08 6.74
CA LEU A 50 -2.52 -2.77 6.90
C LEU A 50 -3.27 -2.03 8.01
N SER A 51 -2.59 -1.75 9.12
CA SER A 51 -3.18 -1.08 10.27
C SER A 51 -3.03 0.44 10.17
N ARG A 52 -1.82 0.93 9.91
CA ARG A 52 -1.53 2.36 9.79
C ARG A 52 -0.23 2.64 9.04
N VAL A 53 -0.08 3.89 8.62
CA VAL A 53 1.13 4.43 8.00
C VAL A 53 1.62 5.59 8.85
N ILE A 54 2.92 5.69 9.04
CA ILE A 54 3.57 6.76 9.83
C ILE A 54 4.59 7.45 8.93
N ASP A 55 4.48 8.77 8.82
CA ASP A 55 5.53 9.60 8.26
C ASP A 55 6.57 9.86 9.36
N THR A 56 7.84 9.59 9.06
CA THR A 56 8.93 9.70 10.03
C THR A 56 9.41 11.14 10.24
N ARG A 57 8.92 12.10 9.45
CA ARG A 57 9.32 13.51 9.54
C ARG A 57 8.71 14.19 10.77
N PRO A 58 9.49 14.98 11.54
CA PRO A 58 8.97 15.75 12.66
C PRO A 58 7.81 16.67 12.25
N GLY A 59 6.71 16.62 12.99
CA GLY A 59 5.53 17.45 12.72
C GLY A 59 4.66 17.00 11.54
N ALA A 60 4.99 15.88 10.88
CA ALA A 60 4.17 15.34 9.82
C ALA A 60 2.84 14.78 10.36
N THR A 61 1.77 15.00 9.61
CA THR A 61 0.49 14.34 9.87
C THR A 61 0.57 12.88 9.39
N ALA A 62 -0.07 11.96 10.11
CA ALA A 62 -0.11 10.55 9.71
C ALA A 62 -0.68 10.41 8.28
N PRO A 63 0.06 9.77 7.35
CA PRO A 63 -0.44 9.54 6.01
C PRO A 63 -1.69 8.65 6.04
N MET A 64 -2.60 8.89 5.11
CA MET A 64 -3.72 7.96 4.88
C MET A 64 -3.18 6.61 4.36
N ALA A 65 -3.80 5.51 4.77
CA ALA A 65 -3.44 4.17 4.32
C ALA A 65 -3.49 4.01 2.79
N SER A 66 -4.36 4.77 2.10
CA SER A 66 -4.48 4.82 0.64
C SER A 66 -3.23 5.31 -0.10
N PHE A 67 -2.23 5.81 0.64
CA PHE A 67 -0.96 6.25 0.07
C PHE A 67 -0.01 5.12 -0.29
N ILE A 68 -0.19 3.96 0.35
CA ILE A 68 0.66 2.80 0.13
C ILE A 68 0.12 2.04 -1.08
N PRO A 69 0.91 1.89 -2.16
CA PRO A 69 0.47 1.17 -3.34
C PRO A 69 0.12 -0.28 -3.03
N ASP A 70 -0.92 -0.81 -3.68
CA ASP A 70 -1.32 -2.22 -3.53
C ASP A 70 -0.17 -3.19 -3.80
N GLN A 71 0.71 -2.86 -4.75
CA GLN A 71 1.91 -3.64 -5.04
C GLN A 71 2.86 -3.77 -3.83
N TYR A 72 3.04 -2.70 -3.05
CA TYR A 72 3.84 -2.75 -1.82
C TYR A 72 3.14 -3.62 -0.78
N THR A 73 1.84 -3.40 -0.60
CA THR A 73 1.04 -4.14 0.38
C THR A 73 1.03 -5.64 0.09
N ALA A 74 0.96 -6.02 -1.19
CA ALA A 74 1.06 -7.41 -1.64
C ALA A 74 2.45 -7.99 -1.36
N ALA A 75 3.52 -7.29 -1.74
CA ALA A 75 4.89 -7.73 -1.48
C ALA A 75 5.15 -7.91 0.03
N ALA A 76 4.65 -6.98 0.85
CA ALA A 76 4.81 -7.02 2.29
C ALA A 76 4.09 -8.23 2.88
N ARG A 77 2.83 -8.48 2.46
CA ARG A 77 2.09 -9.67 2.87
C ARG A 77 2.83 -10.95 2.52
N THR A 78 3.33 -11.09 1.29
CA THR A 78 4.08 -12.28 0.87
C THR A 78 5.31 -12.50 1.75
N MET A 79 6.10 -11.45 2.00
CA MET A 79 7.27 -11.51 2.87
C MET A 79 6.91 -11.90 4.31
N LEU A 80 5.87 -11.29 4.86
CA LEU A 80 5.45 -11.49 6.25
C LEU A 80 4.85 -12.89 6.47
N LEU A 81 4.10 -13.44 5.51
CA LEU A 81 3.54 -14.79 5.59
C LEU A 81 4.63 -15.89 5.65
N GLN A 82 5.81 -15.62 5.09
CA GLN A 82 6.91 -16.58 5.08
C GLN A 82 7.71 -16.59 6.39
N ARG A 83 7.53 -15.58 7.25
CA ARG A 83 8.27 -15.44 8.51
C ARG A 83 7.66 -16.30 9.62
N THR A 84 8.50 -16.58 10.61
CA THR A 84 8.11 -17.17 11.88
C THR A 84 8.16 -16.07 12.94
N TYR A 85 7.10 -15.97 13.73
CA TYR A 85 6.92 -14.97 14.77
C TYR A 85 6.89 -15.60 16.16
N PRO A 86 7.12 -14.81 17.21
CA PRO A 86 6.88 -15.23 18.59
C PRO A 86 5.47 -15.79 18.78
N THR A 87 5.35 -16.87 19.55
CA THR A 87 4.08 -17.59 19.80
C THR A 87 3.36 -17.15 21.06
N ASP A 88 3.95 -16.21 21.79
CA ASP A 88 3.40 -15.60 23.01
C ASP A 88 2.17 -14.72 22.73
N SER A 89 2.03 -14.24 21.49
CA SER A 89 0.97 -13.32 21.06
C SER A 89 0.18 -13.88 19.87
N LYS A 90 -1.15 -13.91 20.00
CA LYS A 90 -2.06 -14.29 18.89
C LYS A 90 -2.19 -13.20 17.83
N GLN A 91 -1.85 -11.96 18.18
CA GLN A 91 -1.83 -10.81 17.28
C GLN A 91 -0.60 -9.98 17.58
N LEU A 92 0.05 -9.48 16.53
CA LEU A 92 1.24 -8.67 16.64
C LEU A 92 1.28 -7.57 15.59
N LEU A 93 1.93 -6.46 15.93
CA LEU A 93 2.21 -5.38 14.99
C LEU A 93 3.59 -5.59 14.38
N VAL A 94 3.64 -5.69 13.05
CA VAL A 94 4.88 -5.74 12.29
C VAL A 94 5.14 -4.41 11.63
N TYR A 95 6.36 -3.90 11.79
CA TYR A 95 6.82 -2.69 11.15
C TYR A 95 7.60 -3.05 9.90
N THR A 96 7.27 -2.36 8.81
CA THR A 96 8.00 -2.39 7.54
C THR A 96 8.22 -0.96 7.07
N PHE A 97 9.14 -0.76 6.14
CA PHE A 97 9.48 0.56 5.63
C PHE A 97 9.16 0.63 4.14
N TYR A 98 8.45 1.68 3.77
CA TYR A 98 8.08 1.99 2.39
C TYR A 98 8.92 3.16 1.91
N ASP A 99 9.67 2.90 0.84
CA ASP A 99 10.36 3.91 0.05
C ASP A 99 9.55 4.13 -1.24
N PRO A 100 8.97 5.32 -1.44
CA PRO A 100 8.25 5.63 -2.66
C PRO A 100 9.09 5.63 -3.94
N ALA A 101 10.41 5.83 -3.83
CA ALA A 101 11.32 5.69 -4.95
C ALA A 101 11.46 4.23 -5.41
N GLN A 102 11.13 3.26 -4.54
CA GLN A 102 11.23 1.82 -4.80
C GLN A 102 9.94 1.10 -4.38
N PRO A 103 8.81 1.32 -5.06
CA PRO A 103 7.50 0.98 -4.50
C PRO A 103 7.18 -0.52 -4.46
N GLY A 104 7.98 -1.36 -5.09
CA GLY A 104 7.89 -2.82 -4.99
C GLY A 104 8.79 -3.43 -3.90
N ARG A 105 9.62 -2.61 -3.24
CA ARG A 105 10.57 -3.07 -2.23
C ARG A 105 9.97 -2.94 -0.85
N VAL A 106 10.15 -3.98 -0.03
CA VAL A 106 9.69 -4.00 1.36
C VAL A 106 10.89 -4.24 2.26
N ASP A 107 11.11 -3.32 3.19
CA ASP A 107 12.21 -3.42 4.14
C ASP A 107 11.71 -3.63 5.56
N ILE A 108 12.48 -4.37 6.35
CA ILE A 108 12.20 -4.65 7.77
C ILE A 108 13.14 -3.85 8.69
N SER A 109 14.21 -3.30 8.12
CA SER A 109 15.13 -2.40 8.80
C SER A 109 15.29 -1.15 7.95
N PRO A 110 15.21 0.07 8.53
CA PRO A 110 15.38 1.29 7.78
C PRO A 110 16.84 1.47 7.30
N ALA A 111 17.80 0.81 7.96
CA ALA A 111 19.21 0.83 7.59
C ALA A 111 19.54 -0.10 6.43
N ALA A 112 18.69 -1.09 6.12
CA ALA A 112 18.90 -1.97 4.97
C ALA A 112 18.73 -1.24 3.63
N SER A 113 18.31 0.03 3.66
CA SER A 113 17.85 0.80 2.50
C SER A 113 18.71 2.02 2.17
N ARG A 114 19.78 2.28 2.93
CA ARG A 114 20.67 3.42 2.67
C ARG A 114 22.08 2.91 2.35
N PRO A 115 22.65 3.25 1.17
CA PRO A 115 24.07 3.03 0.92
C PRO A 115 24.93 3.86 1.89
#